data_AF-A0A498S3D3-F1
#
_entry.id   AF-A0A498S3D3-F1
#
_cell.length_a   1.000
_cell.length_b   1.000
_cell.length_c   1.000
_cell.angle_alpha   90.00
_cell.angle_beta   90.00
_cell.angle_gamma   90.00
#
_symmetry.space_group_name_H-M   'P 1'
#
loop_
_entity.id
_entity.type
_entity.pdbx_description
1 polymer ?
#
loop_
_entity_poly.entity_id
_entity_poly.type
_entity_poly.pdbx_seq_one_letter_code
_entity_poly.pdbx_strand_id
1 'polypeptide(L)'
;MLTEVCEPGLGEVKTTKNTVTDTKATFSIYENKTFGSEGHSRNAVMSDKRKILMESREQQWALESSRYDDLVELFNKPLIQSKLVREMFEEGVDKYVDRMQAQCDRGYDDGAYTASSDPNEDSPGSSDENEECSSASLVEELEKKYLCNVDIDESIILLKSMTGTSPCKLASEHTLLLLVLNHKYIDRIGDKVQFLSICRYAREVDLAWNRLSSWEEITAIFSLPRLEVLNLGYNPLQSSLTVSSLPLAMNLELFILNGTDLPMSTVRKLLNKMPKLKELHLSENRNLENCIDVSDEVVSESLESLHVSKCDIERWETVTSLWRFFPNLTSLSLCENPIRSTYCKLKTNNLNCLNGVHRLSLNKCLIDNWSSIEHLADINTLQDLRIIAIPLWEKYANDEHFHLVVGRIPQLKILNGSVISAEQREQSERYYDVRETKPKIFARLIERHGHVEQLCKVDMTPKKYAVIAVICEETGYNASLKIRLTQTVSCLMHMLEKLTRIPVRRMRLFYMNSTNPFPDELRFPSQMLQALHIEDGDKICVQDMTYILFESSFIHIIPTALVVVPAIGTTNNLAVA
;
A
#
# COMPACT_ATOMS: atom_id res chain seq x y z
N MET A 1 -64.37 -12.97 1.12
CA MET A 1 -64.88 -13.36 2.45
C MET A 1 -63.68 -13.77 3.29
N LEU A 2 -63.53 -13.15 4.46
CA LEU A 2 -62.95 -13.67 5.73
C LEU A 2 -61.70 -14.57 5.60
N THR A 3 -60.58 -14.22 6.22
CA THR A 3 -60.38 -14.51 7.65
C THR A 3 -59.14 -13.78 8.22
N GLU A 4 -59.34 -13.11 9.36
CA GLU A 4 -58.32 -12.90 10.41
C GLU A 4 -58.20 -14.19 11.25
N VAL A 5 -57.01 -14.50 11.78
CA VAL A 5 -56.78 -14.91 13.20
C VAL A 5 -55.31 -14.65 13.60
N CYS A 6 -55.16 -13.75 14.59
CA CYS A 6 -54.26 -13.64 15.75
C CYS A 6 -52.93 -14.41 15.92
N GLU A 7 -51.86 -13.61 16.24
CA GLU A 7 -50.91 -13.63 17.42
C GLU A 7 -50.24 -14.93 17.93
N PRO A 8 -49.09 -14.93 18.66
CA PRO A 8 -48.61 -13.96 19.69
C PRO A 8 -47.10 -13.60 19.57
N GLY A 9 -46.41 -12.79 20.36
CA GLY A 9 -46.53 -12.28 21.74
C GLY A 9 -45.19 -12.52 22.47
N LEU A 10 -44.70 -11.47 23.15
CA LEU A 10 -43.40 -11.35 23.83
C LEU A 10 -43.28 -12.12 25.17
N GLY A 11 -42.03 -12.43 25.54
CA GLY A 11 -41.54 -12.81 26.90
C GLY A 11 -40.87 -14.21 26.91
N GLU A 12 -39.69 -14.52 27.46
CA GLU A 12 -38.83 -13.88 28.47
C GLU A 12 -37.44 -14.59 28.52
N VAL A 13 -36.39 -13.80 28.85
CA VAL A 13 -35.28 -14.09 29.82
C VAL A 13 -34.20 -15.15 29.50
N LYS A 14 -32.94 -14.70 29.32
CA LYS A 14 -31.77 -14.87 30.24
C LYS A 14 -30.45 -14.41 29.57
N THR A 15 -29.95 -13.24 29.95
CA THR A 15 -28.54 -12.85 29.74
C THR A 15 -27.81 -12.89 31.08
N THR A 16 -26.84 -13.79 31.19
CA THR A 16 -25.90 -13.85 32.31
C THR A 16 -24.74 -12.89 32.07
N LYS A 17 -24.54 -12.01 33.05
CA LYS A 17 -23.39 -11.12 33.24
C LYS A 17 -22.10 -11.94 33.37
N ASN A 18 -21.00 -11.42 32.85
CA ASN A 18 -19.73 -11.39 33.58
C ASN A 18 -18.94 -10.13 33.21
N THR A 19 -18.70 -9.35 34.25
CA THR A 19 -17.97 -8.09 34.34
C THR A 19 -16.47 -8.34 34.39
N VAL A 20 -15.68 -7.56 33.63
CA VAL A 20 -14.29 -7.26 34.01
C VAL A 20 -14.08 -5.75 33.85
N THR A 21 -13.63 -5.16 34.95
CA THR A 21 -13.53 -3.74 35.26
C THR A 21 -12.22 -3.11 34.78
N ASP A 22 -12.34 -1.83 34.43
CA ASP A 22 -11.27 -0.83 34.27
C ASP A 22 -10.23 -0.84 35.40
N THR A 23 -8.96 -0.64 35.02
CA THR A 23 -7.95 -0.05 35.91
C THR A 23 -7.12 0.99 35.16
N LYS A 24 -7.43 2.26 35.43
CA LYS A 24 -6.51 3.40 35.37
C LYS A 24 -5.48 3.27 36.50
N ALA A 25 -4.21 3.51 36.21
CA ALA A 25 -3.20 3.75 37.24
C ALA A 25 -2.41 5.02 36.92
N THR A 26 -2.66 6.03 37.75
CA THR A 26 -1.90 7.26 37.96
C THR A 26 -0.68 6.95 38.84
N PHE A 27 0.49 7.55 38.60
CA PHE A 27 1.50 7.76 39.65
C PHE A 27 2.29 9.06 39.39
N SER A 28 2.09 10.04 40.28
CA SER A 28 3.03 11.10 40.65
C SER A 28 3.78 10.68 41.93
N ILE A 29 5.01 11.12 42.21
CA ILE A 29 5.42 12.19 43.16
C ILE A 29 6.99 12.20 43.13
N TYR A 30 7.68 13.29 42.74
CA TYR A 30 8.46 14.27 43.56
C TYR A 30 9.48 13.64 44.57
N GLU A 31 10.77 14.03 44.70
CA GLU A 31 11.33 15.36 45.01
C GLU A 31 12.90 15.43 44.93
N ASN A 32 13.42 16.62 44.56
CA ASN A 32 14.58 17.40 45.08
C ASN A 32 16.10 17.06 44.89
N LYS A 33 16.77 18.02 44.18
CA LYS A 33 18.00 18.84 44.50
C LYS A 33 19.34 18.10 44.79
N THR A 34 20.56 18.50 44.35
CA THR A 34 21.16 19.80 43.97
C THR A 34 22.62 19.62 43.45
N PHE A 35 23.10 20.59 42.64
CA PHE A 35 24.48 21.11 42.45
C PHE A 35 25.60 20.34 41.70
N GLY A 36 26.30 21.09 40.82
CA GLY A 36 27.67 20.83 40.31
C GLY A 36 27.75 20.80 38.78
N SER A 37 27.79 21.95 38.10
CA SER A 37 29.00 22.61 37.59
C SER A 37 29.72 21.92 36.42
N GLU A 38 29.83 22.69 35.34
CA GLU A 38 30.85 22.67 34.29
C GLU A 38 30.68 21.71 33.10
N GLY A 39 30.73 22.33 31.92
CA GLY A 39 30.45 21.72 30.63
C GLY A 39 31.44 20.62 30.26
N HIS A 40 31.01 19.75 29.35
CA HIS A 40 31.70 19.49 28.08
C HIS A 40 30.70 18.90 27.08
N SER A 41 30.40 19.71 26.08
CA SER A 41 30.08 19.41 24.68
C SER A 41 29.85 17.94 24.23
N ARG A 42 28.65 17.73 23.65
CA ARG A 42 28.40 17.12 22.31
C ARG A 42 28.30 15.61 22.07
N ASN A 43 28.59 14.69 23.00
CA ASN A 43 28.47 13.24 22.70
C ASN A 43 27.23 12.51 23.25
N ALA A 44 26.49 13.05 24.23
CA ALA A 44 25.29 12.38 24.78
C ALA A 44 24.01 12.62 23.96
N VAL A 45 23.88 13.76 23.27
CA VAL A 45 22.72 14.10 22.42
C VAL A 45 22.67 13.26 21.12
N MET A 46 23.73 12.54 20.79
CA MET A 46 23.75 11.56 19.69
C MET A 46 23.25 10.16 20.10
N SER A 47 23.20 9.83 21.40
CA SER A 47 22.70 8.56 21.91
C SER A 47 21.16 8.49 21.85
N ASP A 48 20.48 9.56 22.28
CA ASP A 48 19.01 9.57 22.34
C ASP A 48 18.36 9.72 20.95
N LYS A 49 19.02 10.43 20.02
CA LYS A 49 18.56 10.49 18.62
C LYS A 49 18.68 9.15 17.88
N ARG A 50 19.63 8.29 18.25
CA ARG A 50 19.76 6.94 17.66
C ARG A 50 18.73 5.98 18.23
N LYS A 51 18.33 6.15 19.49
CA LYS A 51 17.30 5.32 20.12
C LYS A 51 15.90 5.62 19.56
N ILE A 52 15.57 6.90 19.36
CA ILE A 52 14.31 7.33 18.71
C ILE A 52 14.27 6.90 17.22
N LEU A 53 15.42 6.89 16.52
CA LEU A 53 15.51 6.41 15.13
C LEU A 53 15.41 4.88 15.00
N MET A 54 15.81 4.12 16.04
CA MET A 54 15.61 2.67 16.11
C MET A 54 14.15 2.31 16.40
N GLU A 55 13.51 2.99 17.35
CA GLU A 55 12.09 2.78 17.68
C GLU A 55 11.17 3.17 16.49
N SER A 56 11.53 4.21 15.72
CA SER A 56 10.82 4.59 14.49
C SER A 56 11.04 3.60 13.33
N ARG A 57 12.15 2.85 13.32
CA ARG A 57 12.43 1.77 12.36
C ARG A 57 11.71 0.48 12.72
N GLU A 58 11.57 0.16 14.00
CA GLU A 58 10.77 -0.99 14.46
C GLU A 58 9.27 -0.77 14.21
N GLN A 59 8.77 0.46 14.31
CA GLN A 59 7.39 0.80 13.91
C GLN A 59 7.16 0.75 12.40
N GLN A 60 8.17 1.08 11.59
CA GLN A 60 8.12 0.95 10.12
C GLN A 60 8.17 -0.53 9.69
N TRP A 61 8.93 -1.37 10.40
CA TRP A 61 8.93 -2.83 10.22
C TRP A 61 7.61 -3.48 10.63
N ALA A 62 6.95 -3.00 11.69
CA ALA A 62 5.62 -3.47 12.09
C ALA A 62 4.53 -3.14 11.04
N LEU A 63 4.64 -2.00 10.34
CA LEU A 63 3.74 -1.62 9.24
C LEU A 63 4.01 -2.44 7.96
N GLU A 64 5.26 -2.80 7.70
CA GLU A 64 5.65 -3.69 6.59
C GLU A 64 5.30 -5.16 6.86
N SER A 65 5.35 -5.61 8.12
CA SER A 65 4.88 -6.94 8.54
C SER A 65 3.35 -7.06 8.46
N SER A 66 2.61 -6.02 8.86
CA SER A 66 1.14 -5.97 8.73
C SER A 66 0.68 -6.01 7.26
N ARG A 67 1.42 -5.38 6.32
CA ARG A 67 1.18 -5.51 4.87
C ARG A 67 1.44 -6.92 4.33
N TYR A 68 2.28 -7.69 5.01
CA TYR A 68 2.59 -9.07 4.65
C TYR A 68 1.49 -10.03 5.13
N ASP A 69 0.95 -9.81 6.33
CA ASP A 69 -0.17 -10.59 6.88
C ASP A 69 -1.51 -10.31 6.16
N ASP A 70 -1.75 -9.07 5.72
CA ASP A 70 -2.95 -8.70 4.91
C ASP A 70 -2.95 -9.33 3.49
N LEU A 71 -1.76 -9.60 2.93
CA LEU A 71 -1.60 -10.32 1.66
C LEU A 71 -1.82 -11.83 1.82
N VAL A 72 -1.58 -12.38 3.01
CA VAL A 72 -1.85 -13.78 3.35
C VAL A 72 -3.34 -14.02 3.63
N GLU A 73 -4.08 -12.99 4.06
CA GLU A 73 -5.51 -13.10 4.38
C GLU A 73 -6.45 -13.00 3.15
N LEU A 74 -6.06 -12.24 2.11
CA LEU A 74 -6.75 -12.22 0.80
C LEU A 74 -6.60 -13.54 0.01
N PHE A 75 -5.73 -14.43 0.48
CA PHE A 75 -5.46 -15.76 -0.07
C PHE A 75 -6.36 -16.88 0.50
N ASN A 76 -7.32 -16.58 1.38
CA ASN A 76 -8.14 -17.60 2.04
C ASN A 76 -9.63 -17.62 1.62
N LYS A 77 -9.87 -18.20 0.41
CA LYS A 77 -10.93 -19.19 0.03
C LYS A 77 -12.30 -18.75 -0.54
N PRO A 78 -13.04 -19.66 -1.26
CA PRO A 78 -12.76 -21.10 -1.58
C PRO A 78 -12.66 -21.41 -3.10
N LEU A 79 -11.90 -22.40 -3.62
CA LEU A 79 -11.81 -23.83 -3.27
C LEU A 79 -10.36 -24.37 -3.19
N ILE A 80 -10.26 -25.51 -2.52
CA ILE A 80 -9.08 -26.16 -1.94
C ILE A 80 -8.28 -26.91 -3.03
N GLN A 81 -7.07 -26.43 -3.39
CA GLN A 81 -5.83 -27.22 -3.63
C GLN A 81 -4.61 -26.44 -4.20
N SER A 82 -4.62 -25.11 -4.40
CA SER A 82 -3.54 -24.42 -5.15
C SER A 82 -2.46 -23.64 -4.37
N LYS A 83 -2.41 -23.70 -3.03
CA LYS A 83 -1.47 -22.86 -2.26
C LYS A 83 0.01 -23.25 -2.46
N LEU A 84 0.30 -24.55 -2.52
CA LEU A 84 1.66 -25.06 -2.75
C LEU A 84 2.14 -24.78 -4.18
N VAL A 85 1.22 -24.75 -5.15
CA VAL A 85 1.52 -24.50 -6.57
C VAL A 85 1.94 -23.05 -6.77
N ARG A 86 1.23 -22.08 -6.15
CA ARG A 86 1.55 -20.66 -6.29
C ARG A 86 2.91 -20.28 -5.68
N GLU A 87 3.22 -20.80 -4.50
CA GLU A 87 4.50 -20.56 -3.83
C GLU A 87 5.68 -21.20 -4.60
N MET A 88 5.48 -22.38 -5.21
CA MET A 88 6.49 -23.01 -6.07
C MET A 88 6.67 -22.29 -7.43
N PHE A 89 5.64 -21.64 -7.95
CA PHE A 89 5.70 -20.87 -9.20
C PHE A 89 6.48 -19.56 -9.04
N GLU A 90 6.36 -18.87 -7.90
CA GLU A 90 7.04 -17.60 -7.65
C GLU A 90 8.54 -17.80 -7.30
N GLU A 91 8.90 -18.83 -6.53
CA GLU A 91 10.31 -19.13 -6.21
C GLU A 91 11.16 -19.55 -7.43
N GLY A 92 10.54 -20.10 -8.48
CA GLY A 92 11.23 -20.50 -9.71
C GLY A 92 11.63 -19.33 -10.62
N VAL A 93 10.86 -18.24 -10.58
CA VAL A 93 11.10 -17.03 -11.39
C VAL A 93 12.26 -16.22 -10.83
N ASP A 94 12.35 -16.06 -9.51
CA ASP A 94 13.41 -15.27 -8.86
C ASP A 94 14.79 -15.93 -9.01
N LYS A 95 14.87 -17.26 -8.87
CA LYS A 95 16.14 -18.00 -9.11
C LYS A 95 16.63 -17.96 -10.57
N TYR A 96 15.77 -17.61 -11.52
CA TYR A 96 16.11 -17.51 -12.94
C TYR A 96 16.56 -16.10 -13.35
N VAL A 97 15.96 -15.05 -12.78
CA VAL A 97 16.44 -13.65 -12.95
C VAL A 97 17.89 -13.54 -12.48
N ASP A 98 18.23 -14.15 -11.34
CA ASP A 98 19.59 -14.16 -10.82
C ASP A 98 20.58 -14.93 -11.73
N ARG A 99 20.12 -15.95 -12.47
CA ARG A 99 20.95 -16.69 -13.43
C ARG A 99 21.15 -15.97 -14.75
N MET A 100 20.15 -15.25 -15.24
CA MET A 100 20.27 -14.43 -16.46
C MET A 100 21.20 -13.24 -16.26
N GLN A 101 21.16 -12.60 -15.08
CA GLN A 101 22.10 -11.54 -14.71
C GLN A 101 23.56 -12.07 -14.70
N ALA A 102 23.77 -13.27 -14.13
CA ALA A 102 25.08 -13.93 -14.08
C ALA A 102 25.60 -14.46 -15.44
N GLN A 103 24.76 -14.50 -16.48
CA GLN A 103 25.14 -14.85 -17.86
C GLN A 103 25.42 -13.61 -18.71
N CYS A 104 24.75 -12.48 -18.46
CA CYS A 104 25.06 -11.20 -19.10
C CYS A 104 26.39 -10.59 -18.60
N ASP A 105 26.76 -10.79 -17.34
CA ASP A 105 28.01 -10.25 -16.77
C ASP A 105 29.28 -11.01 -17.21
N ARG A 106 29.15 -12.08 -18.01
CA ARG A 106 30.26 -12.87 -18.56
C ARG A 106 30.58 -12.58 -20.03
N GLY A 107 30.08 -11.49 -20.57
CA GLY A 107 30.22 -11.14 -21.99
C GLY A 107 30.67 -9.71 -22.25
N TYR A 108 31.63 -9.17 -21.48
CA TYR A 108 32.33 -7.94 -21.85
C TYR A 108 33.75 -7.96 -21.27
N ASP A 109 34.72 -8.39 -22.08
CA ASP A 109 36.08 -7.87 -21.97
C ASP A 109 36.67 -7.66 -23.37
N ASP A 110 37.39 -6.55 -23.49
CA ASP A 110 37.68 -5.77 -24.70
C ASP A 110 38.90 -6.31 -25.48
N GLY A 111 39.00 -6.00 -26.78
CA GLY A 111 40.14 -6.40 -27.60
C GLY A 111 40.02 -6.15 -29.10
N ALA A 112 40.19 -4.89 -29.51
CA ALA A 112 40.40 -4.50 -30.91
C ALA A 112 41.62 -5.19 -31.54
N TYR A 113 41.53 -5.69 -32.78
CA TYR A 113 42.58 -5.56 -33.82
C TYR A 113 42.06 -5.90 -35.23
N THR A 114 42.44 -5.00 -36.14
CA THR A 114 42.42 -4.95 -37.61
C THR A 114 42.17 -6.20 -38.47
N ALA A 115 41.37 -6.01 -39.53
CA ALA A 115 41.15 -6.94 -40.63
C ALA A 115 42.30 -6.95 -41.66
N SER A 116 42.74 -8.14 -42.07
CA SER A 116 43.31 -8.41 -43.40
C SER A 116 43.21 -9.90 -43.76
N SER A 117 42.87 -10.12 -45.03
CA SER A 117 42.67 -11.32 -45.85
C SER A 117 43.78 -12.38 -45.85
N ASP A 118 43.44 -13.69 -45.86
CA ASP A 118 43.55 -14.64 -46.99
C ASP A 118 43.27 -16.13 -46.57
N PRO A 119 42.98 -17.05 -47.52
CA PRO A 119 42.51 -18.42 -47.25
C PRO A 119 43.61 -19.49 -47.45
N ASN A 120 43.67 -20.51 -46.57
CA ASN A 120 43.93 -21.94 -46.85
C ASN A 120 44.47 -22.74 -45.64
N GLU A 121 44.11 -24.02 -45.64
CA GLU A 121 44.81 -25.21 -45.10
C GLU A 121 44.63 -25.68 -43.64
N ASP A 122 44.14 -26.94 -43.58
CA ASP A 122 44.51 -28.08 -42.73
C ASP A 122 44.04 -28.23 -41.26
N SER A 123 43.06 -29.14 -41.12
CA SER A 123 42.72 -30.00 -39.95
C SER A 123 43.96 -30.55 -39.21
N PRO A 124 43.91 -30.81 -37.88
CA PRO A 124 43.12 -31.94 -37.34
C PRO A 124 42.55 -31.80 -35.91
N GLY A 125 41.31 -32.29 -35.74
CA GLY A 125 40.85 -33.01 -34.55
C GLY A 125 40.82 -32.28 -33.20
N SER A 126 39.66 -31.77 -32.83
CA SER A 126 39.16 -31.93 -31.46
C SER A 126 37.73 -32.48 -31.54
N SER A 127 37.59 -33.69 -31.03
CA SER A 127 36.33 -34.32 -30.68
C SER A 127 35.66 -33.48 -29.59
N ASP A 128 34.94 -32.44 -29.98
CA ASP A 128 33.91 -31.90 -29.10
C ASP A 128 32.64 -32.71 -29.36
N GLU A 129 32.34 -33.49 -28.34
CA GLU A 129 31.17 -34.33 -28.20
C GLU A 129 29.93 -33.54 -28.60
N ASN A 130 29.31 -33.97 -29.71
CA ASN A 130 27.89 -33.74 -29.91
C ASN A 130 27.17 -34.39 -28.71
N GLU A 131 26.92 -33.63 -27.64
CA GLU A 131 25.78 -33.88 -26.77
C GLU A 131 24.53 -33.72 -27.64
N GLU A 132 24.20 -34.80 -28.34
CA GLU A 132 22.86 -35.03 -28.87
C GLU A 132 21.90 -34.82 -27.70
N CYS A 133 21.23 -33.67 -27.74
CA CYS A 133 20.28 -33.25 -26.72
C CYS A 133 19.13 -34.25 -26.69
N SER A 134 19.25 -35.26 -25.83
CA SER A 134 18.33 -36.39 -25.73
C SER A 134 16.92 -35.86 -25.49
N SER A 135 16.06 -36.02 -26.49
CA SER A 135 14.66 -35.65 -26.37
C SER A 135 13.92 -36.67 -25.52
N ALA A 136 13.29 -36.20 -24.44
CA ALA A 136 12.56 -37.04 -23.51
C ALA A 136 11.07 -37.10 -23.86
N SER A 137 10.45 -38.25 -23.64
CA SER A 137 8.98 -38.34 -23.63
C SER A 137 8.40 -37.99 -22.25
N LEU A 138 7.16 -37.50 -22.25
CA LEU A 138 6.43 -37.18 -21.02
C LEU A 138 6.29 -38.43 -20.13
N VAL A 139 5.98 -39.58 -20.73
CA VAL A 139 5.82 -40.85 -19.99
C VAL A 139 7.13 -41.28 -19.33
N GLU A 140 8.27 -41.21 -20.02
CA GLU A 140 9.57 -41.55 -19.44
C GLU A 140 9.89 -40.69 -18.22
N GLU A 141 9.69 -39.37 -18.31
CA GLU A 141 9.97 -38.46 -17.19
C GLU A 141 8.93 -38.58 -16.06
N LEU A 142 7.69 -38.92 -16.39
CA LEU A 142 6.66 -39.26 -15.43
C LEU A 142 7.05 -40.52 -14.65
N GLU A 143 7.45 -41.58 -15.35
CA GLU A 143 7.89 -42.82 -14.71
C GLU A 143 9.11 -42.59 -13.82
N LYS A 144 10.13 -41.88 -14.34
CA LYS A 144 11.32 -41.52 -13.57
C LYS A 144 10.98 -40.76 -12.28
N LYS A 145 10.02 -39.83 -12.34
CA LYS A 145 9.69 -38.99 -11.18
C LYS A 145 8.72 -39.66 -10.19
N TYR A 146 7.75 -40.42 -10.68
CA TYR A 146 6.63 -40.90 -9.86
C TYR A 146 6.57 -42.42 -9.69
N LEU A 147 7.25 -43.20 -10.53
CA LEU A 147 7.16 -44.67 -10.55
C LEU A 147 8.50 -45.39 -10.36
N CYS A 148 9.64 -44.69 -10.46
CA CYS A 148 10.94 -45.28 -10.15
C CYS A 148 11.14 -45.43 -8.62
N ASN A 149 11.29 -46.69 -8.20
CA ASN A 149 11.59 -47.12 -6.82
C ASN A 149 13.05 -46.87 -6.42
N VAL A 150 13.58 -45.65 -6.58
CA VAL A 150 14.85 -45.31 -5.93
C VAL A 150 14.53 -44.90 -4.50
N ASP A 151 14.97 -45.75 -3.56
CA ASP A 151 14.86 -45.67 -2.11
C ASP A 151 14.26 -44.36 -1.59
N ILE A 152 12.96 -44.39 -1.29
CA ILE A 152 12.37 -43.37 -0.45
C ILE A 152 13.01 -43.55 0.92
N ASP A 153 14.03 -42.74 1.18
CA ASP A 153 14.76 -42.60 2.42
C ASP A 153 13.78 -42.71 3.60
N GLU A 154 14.08 -43.57 4.58
CA GLU A 154 13.17 -43.88 5.71
C GLU A 154 12.73 -42.61 6.48
N SER A 155 13.47 -41.51 6.32
CA SER A 155 13.15 -40.16 6.81
C SER A 155 11.86 -39.57 6.21
N ILE A 156 11.52 -39.88 4.95
CA ILE A 156 10.26 -39.46 4.31
C ILE A 156 9.09 -40.31 4.84
N ILE A 157 9.35 -41.53 5.32
CA ILE A 157 8.32 -42.43 5.89
C ILE A 157 7.76 -41.87 7.21
N LEU A 158 8.56 -41.14 7.99
CA LEU A 158 8.05 -40.47 9.19
C LEU A 158 7.06 -39.32 8.86
N LEU A 159 7.32 -38.58 7.78
CA LEU A 159 6.40 -37.55 7.27
C LEU A 159 5.12 -38.13 6.64
N LYS A 160 5.15 -39.38 6.14
CA LYS A 160 3.98 -40.11 5.60
C LYS A 160 2.85 -40.33 6.63
N SER A 161 3.13 -40.20 7.92
CA SER A 161 2.12 -40.38 8.97
C SER A 161 1.26 -39.14 9.22
N MET A 162 1.65 -37.95 8.73
CA MET A 162 0.98 -36.69 9.06
C MET A 162 0.32 -35.97 7.86
N THR A 163 0.65 -36.31 6.61
CA THR A 163 0.14 -35.60 5.42
C THR A 163 -0.11 -36.52 4.22
N GLY A 164 -1.30 -37.13 4.14
CA GLY A 164 -1.85 -37.74 2.92
C GLY A 164 -1.02 -38.84 2.22
N THR A 165 -1.55 -39.38 1.13
CA THR A 165 -0.87 -40.34 0.24
C THR A 165 0.16 -39.63 -0.64
N SER A 166 1.39 -40.16 -0.75
CA SER A 166 2.45 -39.53 -1.54
C SER A 166 2.14 -39.52 -3.05
N PRO A 167 2.68 -38.56 -3.84
CA PRO A 167 2.50 -38.51 -5.29
C PRO A 167 2.94 -39.78 -6.01
N CYS A 168 4.03 -40.43 -5.57
CA CYS A 168 4.48 -41.69 -6.15
C CYS A 168 3.47 -42.83 -5.89
N LYS A 169 2.89 -42.88 -4.68
CA LYS A 169 1.83 -43.84 -4.37
C LYS A 169 0.59 -43.59 -5.22
N LEU A 170 0.16 -42.32 -5.31
CA LEU A 170 -0.97 -41.94 -6.16
C LEU A 170 -0.74 -42.29 -7.63
N ALA A 171 0.45 -42.03 -8.18
CA ALA A 171 0.78 -42.42 -9.54
C ALA A 171 0.76 -43.94 -9.74
N SER A 172 1.34 -44.71 -8.81
CA SER A 172 1.33 -46.19 -8.86
C SER A 172 -0.09 -46.78 -8.75
N GLU A 173 -0.98 -46.08 -8.04
CA GLU A 173 -2.39 -46.44 -7.91
C GLU A 173 -3.26 -45.81 -9.02
N HIS A 174 -2.65 -45.15 -10.02
CA HIS A 174 -3.35 -44.45 -11.11
C HIS A 174 -4.35 -43.40 -10.62
N THR A 175 -4.05 -42.69 -9.54
CA THR A 175 -4.86 -41.65 -8.88
C THR A 175 -4.14 -40.31 -8.76
N LEU A 176 -3.10 -40.07 -9.56
CA LEU A 176 -2.34 -38.82 -9.57
C LEU A 176 -3.26 -37.64 -9.93
N LEU A 177 -3.29 -36.62 -9.06
CA LEU A 177 -4.12 -35.41 -9.25
C LEU A 177 -3.34 -34.24 -9.85
N LEU A 178 -2.05 -34.16 -9.57
CA LEU A 178 -1.16 -33.07 -9.99
C LEU A 178 0.06 -33.67 -10.69
N LEU A 179 0.29 -33.27 -11.94
CA LEU A 179 1.47 -33.63 -12.71
C LEU A 179 2.30 -32.38 -12.98
N VAL A 180 3.49 -32.31 -12.39
CA VAL A 180 4.46 -31.22 -12.65
C VAL A 180 5.75 -31.80 -13.24
N LEU A 181 6.11 -31.41 -14.46
CA LEU A 181 7.33 -31.86 -15.16
C LEU A 181 7.96 -30.73 -15.98
N ASN A 182 8.36 -29.66 -15.31
CA ASN A 182 8.96 -28.48 -15.95
C ASN A 182 10.46 -28.69 -16.23
N HIS A 183 10.98 -28.05 -17.28
CA HIS A 183 12.41 -28.10 -17.65
C HIS A 183 12.97 -29.51 -17.86
N LYS A 184 12.17 -30.40 -18.43
CA LYS A 184 12.52 -31.81 -18.66
C LYS A 184 12.88 -32.13 -20.11
N TYR A 185 12.97 -31.10 -20.95
CA TYR A 185 13.25 -31.26 -22.38
C TYR A 185 12.24 -32.20 -23.08
N ILE A 186 11.01 -32.24 -22.57
CA ILE A 186 9.94 -33.09 -23.10
C ILE A 186 9.47 -32.54 -24.43
N ASP A 187 9.52 -33.33 -25.51
CA ASP A 187 9.07 -32.91 -26.84
C ASP A 187 7.86 -33.70 -27.36
N ARG A 188 7.53 -34.82 -26.72
CA ARG A 188 6.43 -35.73 -27.08
C ARG A 188 5.81 -36.37 -25.84
N ILE A 189 4.58 -36.85 -25.95
CA ILE A 189 3.92 -37.58 -24.85
C ILE A 189 4.59 -38.95 -24.66
N GLY A 190 4.94 -39.66 -25.73
CA GLY A 190 5.34 -41.06 -25.68
C GLY A 190 4.12 -41.97 -25.80
N ASP A 191 4.01 -43.01 -24.96
CA ASP A 191 2.84 -43.90 -24.95
C ASP A 191 1.60 -43.16 -24.41
N LYS A 192 0.74 -42.72 -25.35
CA LYS A 192 -0.48 -41.97 -25.05
C LYS A 192 -1.48 -42.80 -24.21
N VAL A 193 -1.54 -44.13 -24.41
CA VAL A 193 -2.45 -45.01 -23.67
C VAL A 193 -1.99 -45.11 -22.22
N GLN A 194 -0.69 -45.28 -22.03
CA GLN A 194 -0.08 -45.33 -20.70
C GLN A 194 -0.23 -43.99 -19.97
N PHE A 195 0.04 -42.86 -20.64
CA PHE A 195 -0.16 -41.53 -20.10
C PHE A 195 -1.60 -41.32 -19.61
N LEU A 196 -2.59 -41.63 -20.45
CA LEU A 196 -4.02 -41.49 -20.10
C LEU A 196 -4.42 -42.41 -18.94
N SER A 197 -3.77 -43.56 -18.80
CA SER A 197 -4.01 -44.48 -17.68
C SER A 197 -3.47 -43.90 -16.36
N ILE A 198 -2.21 -43.44 -16.34
CA ILE A 198 -1.57 -42.91 -15.12
C ILE A 198 -2.21 -41.58 -14.70
N CYS A 199 -2.51 -40.72 -15.66
CA CYS A 199 -3.03 -39.37 -15.42
C CYS A 199 -4.56 -39.31 -15.46
N ARG A 200 -5.29 -40.43 -15.41
CA ARG A 200 -6.75 -40.47 -15.55
C ARG A 200 -7.50 -39.51 -14.62
N TYR A 201 -6.98 -39.28 -13.42
CA TYR A 201 -7.57 -38.39 -12.42
C TYR A 201 -6.84 -37.06 -12.27
N ALA A 202 -5.86 -36.78 -13.12
CA ALA A 202 -5.12 -35.53 -13.11
C ALA A 202 -6.08 -34.37 -13.33
N ARG A 203 -6.01 -33.40 -12.42
CA ARG A 203 -6.73 -32.13 -12.47
C ARG A 203 -5.82 -31.01 -12.91
N GLU A 204 -4.55 -31.09 -12.52
CA GLU A 204 -3.57 -30.05 -12.81
C GLU A 204 -2.38 -30.67 -13.53
N VAL A 205 -2.05 -30.11 -14.69
CA VAL A 205 -0.90 -30.52 -15.51
C VAL A 205 -0.05 -29.29 -15.81
N ASP A 206 1.17 -29.30 -15.30
CA ASP A 206 2.17 -28.27 -15.52
C ASP A 206 3.36 -28.85 -16.28
N LEU A 207 3.50 -28.39 -17.52
CA LEU A 207 4.54 -28.78 -18.47
C LEU A 207 5.25 -27.55 -19.03
N ALA A 208 5.29 -26.46 -18.27
CA ALA A 208 5.99 -25.25 -18.69
C ALA A 208 7.48 -25.52 -18.95
N TRP A 209 8.08 -24.73 -19.84
CA TRP A 209 9.50 -24.80 -20.18
C TRP A 209 9.96 -26.18 -20.68
N ASN A 210 9.18 -26.74 -21.60
CA ASN A 210 9.53 -27.96 -22.33
C ASN A 210 9.68 -27.66 -23.83
N ARG A 211 9.77 -28.69 -24.66
CA ARG A 211 9.96 -28.60 -26.12
C ARG A 211 8.75 -29.08 -26.90
N LEU A 212 7.56 -29.05 -26.28
CA LEU A 212 6.32 -29.44 -26.94
C LEU A 212 6.04 -28.46 -28.09
N SER A 213 6.04 -28.96 -29.31
CA SER A 213 5.77 -28.15 -30.51
C SER A 213 4.50 -28.58 -31.25
N SER A 214 4.24 -29.89 -31.30
CA SER A 214 3.10 -30.43 -32.04
C SER A 214 1.80 -30.42 -31.24
N TRP A 215 0.74 -29.87 -31.84
CA TRP A 215 -0.62 -29.97 -31.29
C TRP A 215 -1.13 -31.41 -31.22
N GLU A 216 -0.61 -32.33 -32.03
CA GLU A 216 -0.95 -33.76 -32.00
C GLU A 216 -0.53 -34.44 -30.69
N GLU A 217 0.55 -33.97 -30.08
CA GLU A 217 0.98 -34.43 -28.76
C GLU A 217 0.07 -33.89 -27.67
N ILE A 218 -0.40 -32.65 -27.80
CA ILE A 218 -1.28 -31.98 -26.84
C ILE A 218 -2.69 -32.60 -26.82
N THR A 219 -3.10 -33.29 -27.88
CA THR A 219 -4.40 -34.00 -27.95
C THR A 219 -4.62 -34.96 -26.78
N ALA A 220 -3.57 -35.68 -26.35
CA ALA A 220 -3.66 -36.61 -25.23
C ALA A 220 -3.92 -35.89 -23.91
N ILE A 221 -3.32 -34.71 -23.73
CA ILE A 221 -3.52 -33.88 -22.53
C ILE A 221 -4.96 -33.34 -22.50
N PHE A 222 -5.47 -32.82 -23.62
CA PHE A 222 -6.86 -32.34 -23.73
C PHE A 222 -7.91 -33.45 -23.54
N SER A 223 -7.50 -34.72 -23.71
CA SER A 223 -8.36 -35.89 -23.51
C SER A 223 -8.49 -36.31 -22.04
N LEU A 224 -7.75 -35.68 -21.12
CA LEU A 224 -7.83 -35.97 -19.69
C LEU A 224 -9.21 -35.56 -19.13
N PRO A 225 -9.98 -36.50 -18.53
CA PRO A 225 -11.40 -36.27 -18.25
C PRO A 225 -11.66 -35.30 -17.08
N ARG A 226 -10.66 -35.06 -16.22
CA ARG A 226 -10.76 -34.22 -15.03
C ARG A 226 -9.84 -33.01 -15.05
N LEU A 227 -9.24 -32.70 -16.19
CA LEU A 227 -8.31 -31.59 -16.32
C LEU A 227 -9.02 -30.25 -16.07
N GLU A 228 -8.57 -29.55 -15.04
CA GLU A 228 -9.07 -28.25 -14.55
C GLU A 228 -8.03 -27.15 -14.81
N VAL A 229 -6.74 -27.47 -14.69
CA VAL A 229 -5.61 -26.54 -14.87
C VAL A 229 -4.59 -27.12 -15.83
N LEU A 230 -4.19 -26.32 -16.82
CA LEU A 230 -3.13 -26.68 -17.77
C LEU A 230 -2.15 -25.54 -17.92
N ASN A 231 -0.86 -25.84 -17.78
CA ASN A 231 0.22 -24.90 -18.10
C ASN A 231 1.14 -25.47 -19.18
N LEU A 232 1.21 -24.76 -20.30
CA LEU A 232 2.08 -25.04 -21.45
C LEU A 232 3.01 -23.86 -21.75
N GLY A 233 3.20 -22.92 -20.81
CA GLY A 233 4.03 -21.74 -21.00
C GLY A 233 5.46 -22.08 -21.43
N TYR A 234 6.06 -21.22 -22.24
CA TYR A 234 7.43 -21.35 -22.74
C TYR A 234 7.72 -22.66 -23.48
N ASN A 235 6.70 -23.24 -24.13
CA ASN A 235 6.87 -24.31 -25.10
C ASN A 235 6.85 -23.74 -26.52
N PRO A 236 7.66 -24.26 -27.47
CA PRO A 236 7.72 -23.80 -28.85
C PRO A 236 6.53 -24.34 -29.68
N LEU A 237 5.32 -24.02 -29.24
CA LEU A 237 4.06 -24.48 -29.83
C LEU A 237 3.93 -24.01 -31.29
N GLN A 238 3.48 -24.90 -32.17
CA GLN A 238 3.22 -24.56 -33.56
C GLN A 238 2.23 -23.40 -33.66
N SER A 239 2.58 -22.39 -34.46
CA SER A 239 1.78 -21.17 -34.60
C SER A 239 0.41 -21.38 -35.25
N SER A 240 0.21 -22.48 -35.98
CA SER A 240 -1.05 -22.81 -36.64
C SER A 240 -1.72 -24.02 -36.01
N LEU A 241 -3.00 -23.87 -35.69
CA LEU A 241 -3.88 -24.95 -35.23
C LEU A 241 -4.96 -25.25 -36.27
N THR A 242 -5.13 -26.53 -36.62
CA THR A 242 -6.28 -27.01 -37.39
C THR A 242 -7.43 -27.35 -36.43
N VAL A 243 -8.65 -26.89 -36.72
CA VAL A 243 -9.79 -26.95 -35.77
C VAL A 243 -10.17 -28.39 -35.39
N SER A 244 -9.90 -29.37 -36.25
CA SER A 244 -10.16 -30.80 -35.99
C SER A 244 -9.11 -31.49 -35.12
N SER A 245 -7.96 -30.85 -34.85
CA SER A 245 -6.83 -31.52 -34.19
C SER A 245 -7.05 -31.80 -32.70
N LEU A 246 -7.75 -30.91 -31.97
CA LEU A 246 -7.90 -31.03 -30.51
C LEU A 246 -9.32 -31.46 -30.07
N PRO A 247 -9.43 -32.37 -29.07
CA PRO A 247 -10.69 -32.70 -28.42
C PRO A 247 -11.18 -31.55 -27.51
N LEU A 248 -12.44 -31.64 -27.05
CA LEU A 248 -13.00 -30.65 -26.11
C LEU A 248 -12.51 -30.91 -24.68
N ALA A 249 -11.87 -29.91 -24.08
CA ALA A 249 -11.47 -29.93 -22.68
C ALA A 249 -12.59 -29.33 -21.81
N MET A 250 -13.62 -30.14 -21.54
CA MET A 250 -14.91 -29.70 -20.96
C MET A 250 -14.85 -29.20 -19.51
N ASN A 251 -13.74 -29.44 -18.80
CA ASN A 251 -13.56 -29.09 -17.40
C ASN A 251 -12.40 -28.11 -17.16
N LEU A 252 -11.69 -27.71 -18.22
CA LEU A 252 -10.55 -26.81 -18.06
C LEU A 252 -11.06 -25.41 -17.69
N GLU A 253 -10.61 -24.92 -16.54
CA GLU A 253 -10.98 -23.61 -16.00
C GLU A 253 -9.82 -22.61 -16.07
N LEU A 254 -8.57 -23.08 -16.00
CA LEU A 254 -7.37 -22.25 -16.07
C LEU A 254 -6.38 -22.76 -17.12
N PHE A 255 -5.94 -21.86 -18.00
CA PHE A 255 -4.97 -22.18 -19.05
C PHE A 255 -3.84 -21.16 -19.12
N ILE A 256 -2.60 -21.64 -19.04
CA ILE A 256 -1.39 -20.81 -19.06
C ILE A 256 -0.60 -21.06 -20.34
N LEU A 257 -0.40 -19.99 -21.10
CA LEU A 257 0.29 -19.94 -22.39
C LEU A 257 1.31 -18.78 -22.44
N ASN A 258 1.94 -18.49 -21.29
CA ASN A 258 2.94 -17.43 -21.20
C ASN A 258 4.15 -17.73 -22.09
N GLY A 259 4.73 -16.71 -22.73
CA GLY A 259 5.96 -16.85 -23.52
C GLY A 259 5.89 -17.88 -24.66
N THR A 260 4.70 -18.11 -25.23
CA THR A 260 4.48 -19.01 -26.38
C THR A 260 4.39 -18.25 -27.72
N ASP A 261 4.18 -16.93 -27.68
CA ASP A 261 4.04 -16.04 -28.84
C ASP A 261 3.04 -16.57 -29.90
N LEU A 262 1.99 -17.25 -29.45
CA LEU A 262 0.94 -17.76 -30.33
C LEU A 262 0.14 -16.61 -30.97
N PRO A 263 -0.18 -16.67 -32.27
CA PRO A 263 -1.05 -15.69 -32.89
C PRO A 263 -2.47 -15.80 -32.34
N MET A 264 -3.18 -14.68 -32.25
CA MET A 264 -4.55 -14.65 -31.69
C MET A 264 -5.54 -15.51 -32.46
N SER A 265 -5.32 -15.76 -33.75
CA SER A 265 -6.14 -16.69 -34.54
C SER A 265 -6.04 -18.13 -34.02
N THR A 266 -4.87 -18.54 -33.52
CA THR A 266 -4.66 -19.85 -32.88
C THR A 266 -5.21 -19.86 -31.47
N VAL A 267 -5.01 -18.79 -30.69
CA VAL A 267 -5.63 -18.64 -29.36
C VAL A 267 -7.16 -18.73 -29.46
N ARG A 268 -7.78 -18.05 -30.43
CA ARG A 268 -9.24 -18.13 -30.68
C ARG A 268 -9.70 -19.57 -30.94
N LYS A 269 -8.97 -20.31 -31.78
CA LYS A 269 -9.28 -21.73 -32.07
C LYS A 269 -9.11 -22.62 -30.84
N LEU A 270 -8.13 -22.35 -29.98
CA LEU A 270 -7.94 -23.05 -28.71
C LEU A 270 -9.12 -22.81 -27.78
N LEU A 271 -9.53 -21.54 -27.60
CA LEU A 271 -10.62 -21.16 -26.70
C LEU A 271 -11.95 -21.81 -27.08
N ASN A 272 -12.21 -22.03 -28.37
CA ASN A 272 -13.38 -22.80 -28.83
C ASN A 272 -13.41 -24.27 -28.34
N LYS A 273 -12.28 -24.80 -27.84
CA LYS A 273 -12.17 -26.16 -27.29
C LYS A 273 -12.33 -26.23 -25.77
N MET A 274 -12.47 -25.08 -25.10
CA MET A 274 -12.46 -24.95 -23.64
C MET A 274 -13.67 -24.14 -23.17
N PRO A 275 -14.90 -24.69 -23.26
CA PRO A 275 -16.13 -23.92 -23.04
C PRO A 275 -16.30 -23.38 -21.61
N LYS A 276 -15.61 -23.96 -20.62
CA LYS A 276 -15.68 -23.53 -19.21
C LYS A 276 -14.45 -22.72 -18.74
N LEU A 277 -13.59 -22.28 -19.66
CA LEU A 277 -12.38 -21.57 -19.29
C LEU A 277 -12.71 -20.22 -18.65
N LYS A 278 -12.28 -20.02 -17.40
CA LYS A 278 -12.51 -18.79 -16.62
C LYS A 278 -11.26 -17.91 -16.58
N GLU A 279 -10.08 -18.50 -16.60
CA GLU A 279 -8.81 -17.78 -16.44
C GLU A 279 -7.80 -18.16 -17.53
N LEU A 280 -7.23 -17.13 -18.17
CA LEU A 280 -6.27 -17.29 -19.26
C LEU A 280 -5.03 -16.42 -19.01
N HIS A 281 -3.86 -17.04 -19.10
CA HIS A 281 -2.59 -16.34 -18.97
C HIS A 281 -1.85 -16.36 -20.32
N LEU A 282 -1.56 -15.17 -20.82
CA LEU A 282 -0.86 -14.87 -22.07
C LEU A 282 0.30 -13.89 -21.83
N SER A 283 0.86 -13.85 -20.62
CA SER A 283 1.94 -12.94 -20.26
C SER A 283 3.24 -13.29 -21.00
N GLU A 284 4.13 -12.32 -21.19
CA GLU A 284 5.41 -12.49 -21.90
C GLU A 284 5.29 -12.91 -23.37
N ASN A 285 4.11 -12.74 -23.97
CA ASN A 285 3.88 -12.86 -25.42
C ASN A 285 4.04 -11.49 -26.07
N ARG A 286 5.26 -11.16 -26.50
CA ARG A 286 5.64 -9.81 -26.98
C ARG A 286 5.02 -9.43 -28.32
N ASN A 287 4.57 -10.41 -29.09
CA ASN A 287 3.95 -10.16 -30.40
C ASN A 287 2.42 -9.98 -30.33
N LEU A 288 1.83 -9.96 -29.12
CA LEU A 288 0.39 -9.97 -28.93
C LEU A 288 -0.32 -8.78 -29.60
N GLU A 289 0.19 -7.55 -29.42
CA GLU A 289 -0.42 -6.34 -29.99
C GLU A 289 -0.48 -6.39 -31.53
N ASN A 290 0.58 -6.89 -32.17
CA ASN A 290 0.65 -7.02 -33.63
C ASN A 290 -0.24 -8.14 -34.19
N CYS A 291 -0.67 -9.06 -33.32
CA CYS A 291 -1.42 -10.25 -33.70
C CYS A 291 -2.92 -10.11 -33.43
N ILE A 292 -3.37 -9.00 -32.83
CA ILE A 292 -4.79 -8.73 -32.58
C ILE A 292 -5.43 -8.23 -33.88
N ASP A 293 -6.22 -9.10 -34.50
CA ASP A 293 -7.08 -8.70 -35.61
C ASP A 293 -8.16 -7.74 -35.10
N VAL A 294 -8.44 -6.66 -35.84
CA VAL A 294 -9.49 -5.69 -35.51
C VAL A 294 -10.83 -6.26 -35.98
N SER A 295 -11.18 -7.42 -35.44
CA SER A 295 -12.48 -8.05 -35.63
C SER A 295 -13.38 -7.72 -34.45
N ASP A 296 -14.69 -7.62 -34.71
CA ASP A 296 -15.70 -7.38 -33.67
C ASP A 296 -16.23 -8.70 -33.07
N GLU A 297 -15.66 -9.84 -33.49
CA GLU A 297 -16.12 -11.17 -33.06
C GLU A 297 -15.67 -11.53 -31.65
N VAL A 298 -16.65 -11.79 -30.78
CA VAL A 298 -16.47 -12.40 -29.46
C VAL A 298 -15.67 -13.71 -29.60
N VAL A 299 -14.62 -13.84 -28.78
CA VAL A 299 -13.73 -15.02 -28.76
C VAL A 299 -14.23 -16.05 -27.75
N SER A 300 -14.55 -15.60 -26.54
CA SER A 300 -15.03 -16.48 -25.46
C SER A 300 -15.94 -15.69 -24.52
N GLU A 301 -17.08 -16.28 -24.19
CA GLU A 301 -18.03 -15.72 -23.22
C GLU A 301 -17.80 -16.25 -21.80
N SER A 302 -17.04 -17.34 -21.62
CA SER A 302 -16.79 -17.93 -20.29
C SER A 302 -15.62 -17.30 -19.55
N LEU A 303 -14.77 -16.53 -20.23
CA LEU A 303 -13.56 -15.98 -19.66
C LEU A 303 -13.86 -14.80 -18.73
N GLU A 304 -13.39 -14.90 -17.48
CA GLU A 304 -13.61 -13.91 -16.41
C GLU A 304 -12.31 -13.18 -16.02
N SER A 305 -11.14 -13.82 -16.18
CA SER A 305 -9.83 -13.27 -15.83
C SER A 305 -8.80 -13.45 -16.95
N LEU A 306 -8.09 -12.37 -17.29
CA LEU A 306 -7.08 -12.34 -18.33
C LEU A 306 -5.78 -11.71 -17.82
N HIS A 307 -4.67 -12.41 -18.04
CA HIS A 307 -3.33 -11.96 -17.67
C HIS A 307 -2.47 -11.76 -18.93
N VAL A 308 -2.17 -10.50 -19.26
CA VAL A 308 -1.38 -10.08 -20.42
C VAL A 308 -0.26 -9.14 -19.97
N SER A 309 0.54 -9.59 -19.00
CA SER A 309 1.65 -8.80 -18.46
C SER A 309 2.89 -8.96 -19.33
N LYS A 310 3.74 -7.91 -19.48
CA LYS A 310 4.96 -7.94 -20.30
C LYS A 310 4.71 -8.40 -21.76
N CYS A 311 3.64 -7.93 -22.37
CA CYS A 311 3.24 -8.27 -23.74
C CYS A 311 3.56 -7.17 -24.77
N ASP A 312 4.37 -6.18 -24.38
CA ASP A 312 4.70 -4.99 -25.17
C ASP A 312 3.48 -4.20 -25.67
N ILE A 313 2.38 -4.21 -24.90
CA ILE A 313 1.16 -3.46 -25.24
C ILE A 313 1.39 -1.96 -24.97
N GLU A 314 1.39 -1.14 -26.03
CA GLU A 314 1.53 0.31 -25.93
C GLU A 314 0.17 1.04 -26.00
N ARG A 315 -0.73 0.56 -26.85
CA ARG A 315 -1.98 1.24 -27.18
C ARG A 315 -3.14 0.78 -26.32
N TRP A 316 -3.92 1.73 -25.81
CA TRP A 316 -5.13 1.42 -25.05
C TRP A 316 -6.23 0.84 -25.94
N GLU A 317 -6.22 1.13 -27.24
CA GLU A 317 -7.11 0.51 -28.22
C GLU A 317 -6.98 -1.02 -28.22
N THR A 318 -5.76 -1.54 -28.07
CA THR A 318 -5.48 -2.98 -27.95
C THR A 318 -6.14 -3.57 -26.71
N VAL A 319 -6.08 -2.86 -25.59
CA VAL A 319 -6.77 -3.22 -24.33
C VAL A 319 -8.28 -3.26 -24.53
N THR A 320 -8.84 -2.25 -25.22
CA THR A 320 -10.27 -2.24 -25.52
C THR A 320 -10.69 -3.37 -26.46
N SER A 321 -9.87 -3.73 -27.45
CA SER A 321 -10.12 -4.88 -28.33
C SER A 321 -10.12 -6.20 -27.57
N LEU A 322 -9.14 -6.40 -26.67
CA LEU A 322 -9.11 -7.57 -25.77
C LEU A 322 -10.40 -7.70 -24.95
N TRP A 323 -10.91 -6.60 -24.43
CA TRP A 323 -12.17 -6.62 -23.71
C TRP A 323 -13.37 -6.99 -24.60
N ARG A 324 -13.43 -6.48 -25.84
CA ARG A 324 -14.50 -6.82 -26.78
C ARG A 324 -14.51 -8.31 -27.13
N PHE A 325 -13.34 -8.96 -27.14
CA PHE A 325 -13.23 -10.41 -27.33
C PHE A 325 -13.77 -11.22 -26.15
N PHE A 326 -13.76 -10.65 -24.95
CA PHE A 326 -14.10 -11.30 -23.69
C PHE A 326 -15.13 -10.46 -22.92
N PRO A 327 -16.41 -10.47 -23.35
CA PRO A 327 -17.41 -9.54 -22.82
C PRO A 327 -17.72 -9.71 -21.32
N ASN A 328 -17.46 -10.88 -20.75
CA ASN A 328 -17.69 -11.18 -19.33
C ASN A 328 -16.42 -11.01 -18.47
N LEU A 329 -15.38 -10.37 -19.02
CA LEU A 329 -14.12 -10.16 -18.30
C LEU A 329 -14.31 -9.24 -17.09
N THR A 330 -14.04 -9.76 -15.90
CA THR A 330 -14.12 -9.04 -14.62
C THR A 330 -12.75 -8.59 -14.13
N SER A 331 -11.68 -9.30 -14.50
CA SER A 331 -10.31 -9.07 -14.05
C SER A 331 -9.34 -9.00 -15.23
N LEU A 332 -8.55 -7.93 -15.28
CA LEU A 332 -7.54 -7.73 -16.32
C LEU A 332 -6.20 -7.29 -15.71
N SER A 333 -5.15 -8.06 -15.98
CA SER A 333 -3.77 -7.74 -15.58
C SER A 333 -2.93 -7.34 -16.78
N LEU A 334 -2.44 -6.10 -16.77
CA LEU A 334 -1.62 -5.46 -17.81
C LEU A 334 -0.24 -5.03 -17.27
N CYS A 335 0.24 -5.67 -16.20
CA CYS A 335 1.48 -5.28 -15.54
C CYS A 335 2.67 -5.23 -16.52
N GLU A 336 3.58 -4.29 -16.31
CA GLU A 336 4.85 -4.20 -17.06
C GLU A 336 4.66 -4.08 -18.58
N ASN A 337 3.56 -3.48 -19.03
CA ASN A 337 3.37 -3.07 -20.42
C ASN A 337 3.70 -1.58 -20.62
N PRO A 338 4.23 -1.17 -21.77
CA PRO A 338 4.61 0.22 -22.10
C PRO A 338 3.42 1.19 -22.32
N ILE A 339 2.31 1.00 -21.61
CA ILE A 339 1.10 1.84 -21.69
C ILE A 339 1.38 3.21 -21.06
N ARG A 340 1.30 4.27 -21.88
CA ARG A 340 1.45 5.68 -21.43
C ARG A 340 0.12 6.40 -21.24
N SER A 341 -0.86 6.04 -22.05
CA SER A 341 -2.18 6.67 -22.11
C SER A 341 -3.28 5.63 -22.00
N THR A 342 -4.29 5.89 -21.17
CA THR A 342 -5.51 5.08 -21.07
C THR A 342 -6.69 5.70 -21.82
N TYR A 343 -6.41 6.70 -22.67
CA TYR A 343 -7.42 7.36 -23.48
C TYR A 343 -7.85 6.46 -24.65
N CYS A 344 -9.17 6.41 -24.90
CA CYS A 344 -9.71 5.80 -26.11
C CYS A 344 -10.57 6.80 -26.88
N LYS A 345 -10.37 6.89 -28.20
CA LYS A 345 -11.23 7.71 -29.09
C LYS A 345 -12.58 7.06 -29.40
N LEU A 346 -12.74 5.76 -29.17
CA LEU A 346 -13.97 5.02 -29.44
C LEU A 346 -15.07 5.41 -28.45
N LYS A 347 -15.58 6.63 -28.59
CA LYS A 347 -16.89 7.03 -28.06
C LYS A 347 -17.94 6.42 -28.98
N THR A 348 -18.14 5.11 -28.92
CA THR A 348 -19.41 4.55 -29.36
C THR A 348 -20.47 5.11 -28.42
N ASN A 349 -21.57 5.60 -29.00
CA ASN A 349 -22.59 6.37 -28.30
C ASN A 349 -23.05 5.68 -26.99
N ASN A 350 -22.68 6.27 -25.86
CA ASN A 350 -23.24 6.13 -24.50
C ASN A 350 -22.74 5.08 -23.49
N LEU A 351 -21.76 4.20 -23.75
CA LEU A 351 -21.23 3.29 -22.71
C LEU A 351 -19.72 3.09 -22.88
N ASN A 352 -18.94 3.35 -21.83
CA ASN A 352 -17.51 3.05 -21.82
C ASN A 352 -17.30 1.58 -22.17
N CYS A 353 -16.48 1.32 -23.19
CA CYS A 353 -16.17 -0.01 -23.74
C CYS A 353 -15.45 -0.96 -22.77
N LEU A 354 -15.43 -0.67 -21.47
CA LEU A 354 -14.81 -1.50 -20.42
C LEU A 354 -15.76 -1.67 -19.22
N ASN A 355 -17.02 -1.21 -19.32
CA ASN A 355 -18.01 -1.40 -18.27
C ASN A 355 -18.30 -2.90 -18.12
N GLY A 356 -17.82 -3.49 -17.04
CA GLY A 356 -17.78 -4.93 -16.78
C GLY A 356 -16.51 -5.34 -16.04
N VAL A 357 -15.41 -4.62 -16.28
CA VAL A 357 -14.15 -4.82 -15.56
C VAL A 357 -14.27 -4.28 -14.14
N HIS A 358 -14.01 -5.13 -13.16
CA HIS A 358 -14.04 -4.82 -11.73
C HIS A 358 -12.64 -4.69 -11.14
N ARG A 359 -11.67 -5.47 -11.66
CA ARG A 359 -10.28 -5.49 -11.22
C ARG A 359 -9.35 -5.17 -12.38
N LEU A 360 -8.50 -4.16 -12.21
CA LEU A 360 -7.53 -3.74 -13.22
C LEU A 360 -6.15 -3.58 -12.58
N SER A 361 -5.13 -4.20 -13.17
CA SER A 361 -3.75 -4.06 -12.74
C SER A 361 -2.88 -3.42 -13.83
N LEU A 362 -2.32 -2.26 -13.52
CA LEU A 362 -1.46 -1.41 -14.35
C LEU A 362 -0.10 -1.16 -13.65
N ASN A 363 0.32 -2.10 -12.80
CA ASN A 363 1.60 -1.99 -12.11
C ASN A 363 2.75 -1.91 -13.11
N LYS A 364 3.71 -1.02 -12.85
CA LYS A 364 4.92 -0.83 -13.67
C LYS A 364 4.62 -0.52 -15.15
N CYS A 365 3.47 0.09 -15.44
CA CYS A 365 3.20 0.70 -16.74
C CYS A 365 3.88 2.08 -16.86
N LEU A 366 3.89 2.65 -18.07
CA LEU A 366 4.57 3.93 -18.36
C LEU A 366 3.65 5.16 -18.25
N ILE A 367 2.62 5.09 -17.38
CA ILE A 367 1.66 6.18 -17.18
C ILE A 367 2.35 7.34 -16.44
N ASP A 368 2.35 8.52 -17.07
CA ASP A 368 3.08 9.70 -16.60
C ASP A 368 2.21 10.95 -16.41
N ASN A 369 0.89 10.82 -16.61
CA ASN A 369 -0.06 11.92 -16.64
C ASN A 369 -1.38 11.62 -15.92
N TRP A 370 -2.00 12.66 -15.37
CA TRP A 370 -3.28 12.56 -14.65
C TRP A 370 -4.48 12.31 -15.55
N SER A 371 -4.43 12.71 -16.82
CA SER A 371 -5.51 12.47 -17.79
C SER A 371 -5.82 10.99 -17.91
N SER A 372 -4.77 10.14 -17.93
CA SER A 372 -4.93 8.69 -17.90
C SER A 372 -5.68 8.18 -16.66
N ILE A 373 -5.36 8.70 -15.48
CA ILE A 373 -6.04 8.31 -14.23
C ILE A 373 -7.51 8.73 -14.26
N GLU A 374 -7.80 9.91 -14.82
CA GLU A 374 -9.18 10.39 -14.99
C GLU A 374 -9.98 9.54 -15.98
N HIS A 375 -9.38 9.05 -17.07
CA HIS A 375 -10.07 8.12 -17.97
C HIS A 375 -10.37 6.76 -17.31
N LEU A 376 -9.57 6.32 -16.33
CA LEU A 376 -9.91 5.14 -15.54
C LEU A 376 -11.14 5.38 -14.66
N ALA A 377 -11.39 6.63 -14.23
CA ALA A 377 -12.59 7.00 -13.49
C ALA A 377 -13.86 6.87 -14.34
N ASP A 378 -13.75 6.92 -15.67
CA ASP A 378 -14.88 6.69 -16.57
C ASP A 378 -15.33 5.21 -16.54
N ILE A 379 -14.48 4.26 -16.14
CA ILE A 379 -14.84 2.84 -16.00
C ILE A 379 -15.68 2.65 -14.73
N ASN A 380 -16.99 2.83 -14.84
CA ASN A 380 -17.91 2.90 -13.68
C ASN A 380 -17.96 1.60 -12.84
N THR A 381 -17.57 0.47 -13.41
CA THR A 381 -17.54 -0.84 -12.72
C THR A 381 -16.24 -1.10 -11.96
N LEU A 382 -15.19 -0.28 -12.15
CA LEU A 382 -13.87 -0.50 -11.59
C LEU A 382 -13.88 -0.35 -10.06
N GLN A 383 -13.62 -1.45 -9.34
CA GLN A 383 -13.63 -1.49 -7.88
C GLN A 383 -12.26 -1.79 -7.27
N ASP A 384 -11.38 -2.49 -7.98
CA ASP A 384 -10.02 -2.82 -7.53
C ASP A 384 -9.01 -2.35 -8.59
N LEU A 385 -8.15 -1.41 -8.20
CA LEU A 385 -7.10 -0.87 -9.05
C LEU A 385 -5.74 -1.13 -8.42
N ARG A 386 -4.83 -1.72 -9.18
CA ARG A 386 -3.41 -1.79 -8.85
C ARG A 386 -2.61 -0.92 -9.81
N ILE A 387 -1.91 0.07 -9.29
CA ILE A 387 -1.17 1.05 -10.07
C ILE A 387 0.07 1.50 -9.30
N ILE A 388 0.98 0.57 -9.10
CA ILE A 388 2.25 0.77 -8.38
C ILE A 388 3.38 0.99 -9.38
N ALA A 389 4.39 1.78 -9.00
CA ALA A 389 5.63 1.96 -9.77
C ALA A 389 5.42 2.46 -11.21
N ILE A 390 4.53 3.45 -11.41
CA ILE A 390 4.40 4.19 -12.67
C ILE A 390 5.18 5.52 -12.60
N PRO A 391 5.68 6.07 -13.72
CA PRO A 391 6.44 7.33 -13.76
C PRO A 391 5.72 8.54 -13.14
N LEU A 392 4.38 8.55 -13.15
CA LEU A 392 3.59 9.61 -12.52
C LEU A 392 3.93 9.82 -11.03
N TRP A 393 4.33 8.75 -10.34
CA TRP A 393 4.61 8.74 -8.91
C TRP A 393 5.90 9.45 -8.52
N GLU A 394 6.86 9.60 -9.43
CA GLU A 394 8.15 10.25 -9.16
C GLU A 394 8.01 11.72 -8.71
N LYS A 395 6.86 12.33 -8.98
CA LYS A 395 6.54 13.73 -8.64
C LYS A 395 5.93 13.91 -7.26
N TYR A 396 5.61 12.82 -6.55
CA TYR A 396 4.80 12.85 -5.32
C TYR A 396 5.39 11.91 -4.25
N ALA A 397 5.17 12.25 -2.98
CA ALA A 397 5.56 11.36 -1.89
C ALA A 397 4.61 10.15 -1.81
N ASN A 398 5.12 9.02 -1.30
CA ASN A 398 4.41 7.73 -1.32
C ASN A 398 3.07 7.76 -0.57
N ASP A 399 2.98 8.54 0.52
CA ASP A 399 1.78 8.76 1.30
C ASP A 399 0.71 9.55 0.53
N GLU A 400 1.11 10.40 -0.41
CA GLU A 400 0.18 11.18 -1.22
C GLU A 400 -0.48 10.35 -2.33
N HIS A 401 0.20 9.31 -2.85
CA HIS A 401 -0.27 8.52 -4.00
C HIS A 401 -1.68 7.97 -3.77
N PHE A 402 -1.95 7.47 -2.57
CA PHE A 402 -3.25 6.93 -2.18
C PHE A 402 -4.33 8.00 -2.31
N HIS A 403 -4.18 9.13 -1.61
CA HIS A 403 -5.17 10.22 -1.63
C HIS A 403 -5.39 10.78 -3.03
N LEU A 404 -4.32 10.86 -3.82
CA LEU A 404 -4.37 11.38 -5.17
C LEU A 404 -5.14 10.51 -6.16
N VAL A 405 -5.16 9.19 -5.97
CA VAL A 405 -5.97 8.29 -6.80
C VAL A 405 -7.39 8.19 -6.26
N VAL A 406 -7.53 8.02 -4.95
CA VAL A 406 -8.82 7.82 -4.29
C VAL A 406 -9.76 9.01 -4.49
N GLY A 407 -9.30 10.25 -4.38
CA GLY A 407 -10.18 11.39 -4.65
C GLY A 407 -10.54 11.59 -6.13
N ARG A 408 -9.92 10.87 -7.07
CA ARG A 408 -10.22 10.95 -8.53
C ARG A 408 -11.20 9.89 -9.01
N ILE A 409 -11.19 8.69 -8.41
CA ILE A 409 -11.95 7.52 -8.85
C ILE A 409 -13.00 7.16 -7.79
N PRO A 410 -14.22 7.71 -7.84
CA PRO A 410 -15.20 7.62 -6.75
C PRO A 410 -15.73 6.21 -6.49
N GLN A 411 -15.81 5.35 -7.51
CA GLN A 411 -16.32 3.98 -7.45
C GLN A 411 -15.33 2.97 -6.86
N LEU A 412 -14.05 3.36 -6.72
CA LEU A 412 -12.99 2.47 -6.29
C LEU A 412 -13.24 1.96 -4.86
N LYS A 413 -12.95 0.70 -4.56
CA LYS A 413 -13.09 0.11 -3.21
C LYS A 413 -11.76 -0.40 -2.67
N ILE A 414 -10.87 -0.84 -3.56
CA ILE A 414 -9.56 -1.38 -3.24
C ILE A 414 -8.54 -0.66 -4.12
N LEU A 415 -7.47 -0.15 -3.51
CA LEU A 415 -6.33 0.44 -4.21
C LEU A 415 -5.05 -0.26 -3.74
N ASN A 416 -4.29 -0.82 -4.68
CA ASN A 416 -3.01 -1.47 -4.40
C ASN A 416 -3.10 -2.58 -3.32
N GLY A 417 -4.25 -3.25 -3.23
CA GLY A 417 -4.54 -4.28 -2.24
C GLY A 417 -5.16 -3.78 -0.93
N SER A 418 -5.14 -2.47 -0.66
CA SER A 418 -5.75 -1.89 0.54
C SER A 418 -7.21 -1.51 0.31
N VAL A 419 -8.08 -1.91 1.24
CA VAL A 419 -9.49 -1.52 1.25
C VAL A 419 -9.62 -0.05 1.63
N ILE A 420 -10.46 0.68 0.91
CA ILE A 420 -10.70 2.11 1.14
C ILE A 420 -11.91 2.26 2.07
N SER A 421 -11.67 2.70 3.30
CA SER A 421 -12.75 3.05 4.23
C SER A 421 -13.45 4.36 3.83
N ALA A 422 -14.66 4.57 4.36
CA ALA A 422 -15.42 5.81 4.14
C ALA A 422 -14.67 7.04 4.69
N GLU A 423 -13.98 6.90 5.82
CA GLU A 423 -13.19 7.98 6.42
C GLU A 423 -11.98 8.33 5.53
N GLN A 424 -11.23 7.32 5.07
CA GLN A 424 -10.13 7.53 4.14
C GLN A 424 -10.58 8.14 2.82
N ARG A 425 -11.79 7.78 2.33
CA ARG A 425 -12.39 8.39 1.14
C ARG A 425 -12.61 9.87 1.36
N GLU A 426 -13.29 10.25 2.45
CA GLU A 426 -13.58 11.64 2.77
C GLU A 426 -12.30 12.46 2.92
N GLN A 427 -11.31 11.93 3.64
CA GLN A 427 -9.99 12.57 3.78
C GLN A 427 -9.31 12.77 2.41
N SER A 428 -9.37 11.77 1.53
CA SER A 428 -8.80 11.83 0.17
C SER A 428 -9.53 12.79 -0.75
N GLU A 429 -10.85 12.94 -0.60
CA GLU A 429 -11.65 13.88 -1.39
C GLU A 429 -11.38 15.33 -0.95
N ARG A 430 -11.24 15.58 0.36
CA ARG A 430 -10.84 16.90 0.92
C ARG A 430 -9.38 17.26 0.66
N TYR A 431 -8.53 16.27 0.38
CA TYR A 431 -7.11 16.48 0.08
C TYR A 431 -6.85 17.48 -1.07
N TYR A 432 -7.83 17.66 -1.98
CA TYR A 432 -7.73 18.61 -3.08
C TYR A 432 -8.09 20.06 -2.78
N ASP A 433 -8.70 20.35 -1.62
CA ASP A 433 -9.15 21.71 -1.31
C ASP A 433 -7.99 22.70 -1.22
N VAL A 434 -6.84 22.24 -0.73
CA VAL A 434 -5.62 23.03 -0.53
C VAL A 434 -4.63 22.93 -1.70
N ARG A 435 -4.91 22.10 -2.72
CA ARG A 435 -4.01 21.89 -3.86
C ARG A 435 -4.34 22.83 -5.02
N GLU A 436 -3.29 23.29 -5.70
CA GLU A 436 -3.42 24.14 -6.89
C GLU A 436 -4.03 23.37 -8.07
N THR A 437 -3.63 22.10 -8.24
CA THR A 437 -4.11 21.23 -9.32
C THR A 437 -5.32 20.43 -8.86
N LYS A 438 -6.48 20.76 -9.43
CA LYS A 438 -7.78 20.16 -9.08
C LYS A 438 -8.20 19.17 -10.16
N PRO A 439 -8.65 17.95 -9.80
CA PRO A 439 -9.12 16.97 -10.78
C PRO A 439 -10.45 17.40 -11.39
N LYS A 440 -10.80 16.84 -12.55
CA LYS A 440 -12.10 17.12 -13.20
C LYS A 440 -13.31 16.87 -12.29
N ILE A 441 -13.21 15.87 -11.41
CA ILE A 441 -14.29 15.53 -10.46
C ILE A 441 -14.44 16.54 -9.31
N PHE A 442 -13.49 17.45 -9.11
CA PHE A 442 -13.46 18.35 -7.96
C PHE A 442 -14.72 19.22 -7.83
N ALA A 443 -15.31 19.66 -8.95
CA ALA A 443 -16.57 20.39 -8.92
C ALA A 443 -17.71 19.59 -8.26
N ARG A 444 -17.78 18.27 -8.52
CA ARG A 444 -18.74 17.37 -7.89
C ARG A 444 -18.39 17.09 -6.42
N LEU A 445 -17.11 17.08 -6.07
CA LEU A 445 -16.68 16.92 -4.68
C LEU A 445 -17.10 18.12 -3.82
N ILE A 446 -17.00 19.35 -4.35
CA ILE A 446 -17.50 20.56 -3.66
C ILE A 446 -19.00 20.49 -3.43
N GLU A 447 -19.77 20.08 -4.44
CA GLU A 447 -21.23 19.93 -4.31
C GLU A 447 -21.60 18.92 -3.21
N ARG A 448 -20.80 17.86 -3.05
CA ARG A 448 -21.02 16.81 -2.05
C ARG A 448 -20.61 17.22 -0.63
N HIS A 449 -19.46 17.87 -0.47
CA HIS A 449 -18.83 18.11 0.84
C HIS A 449 -18.94 19.55 1.34
N GLY A 450 -19.36 20.49 0.49
CA GLY A 450 -19.22 21.91 0.74
C GLY A 450 -17.75 22.38 0.64
N HIS A 451 -17.53 23.70 0.77
CA HIS A 451 -16.18 24.23 0.90
C HIS A 451 -15.70 24.11 2.34
N VAL A 452 -14.51 23.55 2.56
CA VAL A 452 -13.82 23.67 3.84
C VAL A 452 -13.34 25.12 3.97
N GLU A 453 -13.93 25.89 4.89
CA GLU A 453 -13.41 27.21 5.26
C GLU A 453 -11.97 27.03 5.75
N GLN A 454 -11.02 27.71 5.10
CA GLN A 454 -9.62 27.68 5.56
C GLN A 454 -9.55 28.18 7.00
N LEU A 455 -9.16 27.29 7.92
CA LEU A 455 -8.84 27.68 9.30
C LEU A 455 -7.80 28.82 9.26
N CYS A 456 -8.12 29.91 9.96
CA CYS A 456 -7.36 31.15 9.94
C CYS A 456 -5.84 30.91 10.11
N LYS A 457 -5.01 31.68 9.40
CA LYS A 457 -3.55 31.69 9.63
C LYS A 457 -3.28 32.16 11.07
N VAL A 458 -3.12 31.23 12.00
CA VAL A 458 -2.62 31.52 13.35
C VAL A 458 -1.10 31.68 13.23
N ASP A 459 -0.61 32.91 13.40
CA ASP A 459 0.82 33.18 13.49
C ASP A 459 1.35 32.69 14.84
N MET A 460 2.06 31.56 14.82
CA MET A 460 2.68 30.93 15.99
C MET A 460 4.04 31.55 16.36
N THR A 461 4.44 32.66 15.74
CA THR A 461 5.73 33.30 16.03
C THR A 461 5.75 33.86 17.46
N PRO A 462 6.71 33.47 18.33
CA PRO A 462 6.76 33.97 19.70
C PRO A 462 6.92 35.50 19.73
N LYS A 463 6.08 36.19 20.51
CA LYS A 463 6.14 37.65 20.67
C LYS A 463 7.54 38.06 21.15
N LYS A 464 8.22 38.93 20.40
CA LYS A 464 9.58 39.41 20.73
C LYS A 464 9.56 40.63 21.65
N TYR A 465 8.47 41.38 21.65
CA TYR A 465 8.29 42.63 22.40
C TYR A 465 6.89 42.67 23.02
N ALA A 466 6.75 43.38 24.13
CA ALA A 466 5.48 43.75 24.73
C ALA A 466 5.52 45.24 25.15
N VAL A 467 4.38 45.92 25.09
CA VAL A 467 4.20 47.28 25.60
C VAL A 467 3.53 47.19 26.97
N ILE A 468 4.27 47.53 28.03
CA ILE A 468 3.79 47.46 29.41
C ILE A 468 3.67 48.86 30.01
N ALA A 469 2.77 49.05 30.97
CA ALA A 469 2.72 50.26 31.78
C ALA A 469 3.63 50.11 33.00
N VAL A 470 4.60 51.01 33.17
CA VAL A 470 5.49 51.03 34.33
C VAL A 470 5.12 52.17 35.25
N ILE A 471 4.88 51.83 36.52
CA ILE A 471 4.41 52.77 37.55
C ILE A 471 5.39 52.75 38.73
N CYS A 472 5.81 53.91 39.21
CA CYS A 472 6.58 54.09 40.43
C CYS A 472 5.97 55.25 41.20
N GLU A 473 5.35 54.97 42.34
CA GLU A 473 4.66 55.98 43.14
C GLU A 473 5.66 56.93 43.80
N GLU A 474 6.81 56.41 44.24
CA GLU A 474 7.83 57.15 44.98
C GLU A 474 8.50 58.25 44.13
N THR A 475 8.58 58.04 42.82
CA THR A 475 9.20 58.97 41.87
C THR A 475 8.18 59.68 40.99
N GLY A 476 6.90 59.33 41.13
CA GLY A 476 5.81 59.79 40.24
C GLY A 476 5.93 59.30 38.80
N TYR A 477 6.79 58.33 38.53
CA TYR A 477 7.03 57.83 37.18
C TYR A 477 5.88 56.94 36.72
N ASN A 478 5.22 57.31 35.61
CA ASN A 478 4.18 56.49 34.99
C ASN A 478 4.27 56.63 33.46
N ALA A 479 4.65 55.55 32.77
CA ALA A 479 4.76 55.55 31.31
C ALA A 479 4.60 54.15 30.71
N SER A 480 4.09 54.08 29.47
CA SER A 480 4.08 52.84 28.69
C SER A 480 5.41 52.62 27.97
N LEU A 481 6.04 51.47 28.18
CA LEU A 481 7.35 51.12 27.66
C LEU A 481 7.28 49.86 26.80
N LYS A 482 7.90 49.92 25.62
CA LYS A 482 8.13 48.74 24.78
C LYS A 482 9.36 48.00 25.28
N ILE A 483 9.15 46.83 25.88
CA ILE A 483 10.20 45.95 26.40
C ILE A 483 10.44 44.75 25.48
N ARG A 484 11.67 44.24 25.49
CA ARG A 484 12.04 43.02 24.76
C ARG A 484 11.87 41.81 25.67
N LEU A 485 11.07 40.82 25.28
CA LEU A 485 10.76 39.66 26.13
C LEU A 485 11.94 38.71 26.30
N THR A 486 12.91 38.73 25.38
CA THR A 486 14.13 37.90 25.47
C THR A 486 15.21 38.49 26.40
N GLN A 487 14.95 39.57 27.12
CA GLN A 487 15.88 40.13 28.11
C GLN A 487 15.62 39.55 29.51
N THR A 488 16.58 39.70 30.43
CA THR A 488 16.42 39.29 31.83
C THR A 488 15.79 40.38 32.68
N VAL A 489 15.25 40.01 33.84
CA VAL A 489 14.76 40.96 34.87
C VAL A 489 15.85 41.97 35.24
N SER A 490 17.11 41.55 35.36
CA SER A 490 18.24 42.45 35.64
C SER A 490 18.43 43.52 34.56
N CYS A 491 18.35 43.15 33.28
CA CYS A 491 18.42 44.12 32.18
C CYS A 491 17.25 45.13 32.24
N LEU A 492 16.05 44.65 32.59
CA LEU A 492 14.90 45.51 32.81
C LEU A 492 15.12 46.47 33.99
N MET A 493 15.62 45.98 35.14
CA MET A 493 15.92 46.82 36.31
C MET A 493 16.93 47.93 35.99
N HIS A 494 18.00 47.63 35.25
CA HIS A 494 18.97 48.66 34.83
C HIS A 494 18.39 49.66 33.80
N MET A 495 17.43 49.23 32.98
CA MET A 495 16.68 50.13 32.11
C MET A 495 15.81 51.08 32.94
N LEU A 496 15.10 50.53 33.93
CA LEU A 496 14.23 51.28 34.83
C LEU A 496 14.99 52.19 35.79
N GLU A 497 16.22 51.84 36.19
CA GLU A 497 17.11 52.69 37.02
C GLU A 497 17.41 54.02 36.32
N LYS A 498 17.59 54.00 34.99
CA LYS A 498 17.80 55.23 34.20
C LYS A 498 16.55 56.12 34.15
N LEU A 499 15.37 55.51 34.20
CA LEU A 499 14.07 56.18 34.02
C LEU A 499 13.49 56.68 35.35
N THR A 500 13.56 55.86 36.39
CA THR A 500 13.03 56.14 37.74
C THR A 500 14.07 56.77 38.67
N ARG A 501 15.37 56.72 38.32
CA ARG A 501 16.49 57.16 39.18
C ARG A 501 16.66 56.35 40.48
N ILE A 502 15.95 55.24 40.65
CA ILE A 502 16.12 54.31 41.77
C ILE A 502 17.28 53.35 41.45
N PRO A 503 18.31 53.24 42.30
CA PRO A 503 19.40 52.30 42.07
C PRO A 503 18.92 50.84 42.06
N VAL A 504 19.42 50.00 41.15
CA VAL A 504 18.98 48.59 41.01
C VAL A 504 19.04 47.80 42.33
N ARG A 505 20.05 48.08 43.18
CA ARG A 505 20.20 47.42 44.49
C ARG A 505 19.07 47.70 45.48
N ARG A 506 18.28 48.75 45.24
CA ARG A 506 17.16 49.18 46.09
C ARG A 506 15.81 48.99 45.40
N MET A 507 15.81 48.47 44.17
CA MET A 507 14.64 48.35 43.33
C MET A 507 13.95 47.00 43.53
N ARG A 508 12.65 47.02 43.77
CA ARG A 508 11.77 45.83 43.70
C ARG A 508 10.78 46.01 42.57
N LEU A 509 10.55 44.95 41.80
CA LEU A 509 9.62 44.95 40.68
C LEU A 509 8.46 44.01 40.96
N PHE A 510 7.25 44.48 40.74
CA PHE A 510 6.02 43.73 40.89
C PHE A 510 5.27 43.71 39.57
N TYR A 511 5.11 42.54 38.99
CA TYR A 511 4.38 42.32 37.76
C TYR A 511 2.90 42.07 38.08
N MET A 512 2.01 42.73 37.35
CA MET A 512 0.56 42.55 37.44
C MET A 512 0.03 42.30 36.03
N ASN A 513 -0.59 41.15 35.83
CA ASN A 513 -1.27 40.83 34.58
C ASN A 513 -2.77 41.22 34.69
N SER A 514 -3.45 41.21 33.54
CA SER A 514 -4.88 41.55 33.49
C SER A 514 -5.81 40.51 34.15
N THR A 515 -5.33 39.29 34.43
CA THR A 515 -6.14 38.14 34.88
C THR A 515 -5.97 37.77 36.35
N ASN A 516 -4.90 38.20 37.00
CA ASN A 516 -4.55 37.91 38.39
C ASN A 516 -4.43 39.23 39.18
N PRO A 517 -5.29 39.46 40.19
CA PRO A 517 -5.28 40.69 40.98
C PRO A 517 -4.11 40.78 41.98
N PHE A 518 -3.29 39.74 42.12
CA PHE A 518 -2.16 39.72 43.05
C PHE A 518 -0.83 40.00 42.33
N PRO A 519 -0.03 40.99 42.78
CA PRO A 519 1.25 41.31 42.17
C PRO A 519 2.31 40.23 42.42
N ASP A 520 2.95 39.74 41.35
CA ASP A 520 4.06 38.81 41.41
C ASP A 520 5.39 39.55 41.48
N GLU A 521 6.15 39.32 42.55
CA GLU A 521 7.46 39.94 42.71
C GLU A 521 8.51 39.26 41.81
N LEU A 522 9.19 40.04 40.98
CA LEU A 522 10.25 39.57 40.09
C LEU A 522 11.56 39.41 40.87
N ARG A 523 11.64 38.37 41.69
CA ARG A 523 12.73 38.15 42.67
C ARG A 523 14.07 37.74 42.07
N PHE A 524 14.07 37.13 40.89
CA PHE A 524 15.26 36.51 40.30
C PHE A 524 15.80 37.37 39.15
N PRO A 525 16.90 38.12 39.33
CA PRO A 525 17.42 39.01 38.28
C PRO A 525 17.86 38.27 36.99
N SER A 526 18.16 36.97 37.09
CA SER A 526 18.54 36.11 35.96
C SER A 526 17.34 35.55 35.18
N GLN A 527 16.10 35.68 35.69
CA GLN A 527 14.91 35.18 35.01
C GLN A 527 14.66 35.95 33.70
N MET A 528 14.35 35.21 32.63
CA MET A 528 13.97 35.81 31.34
C MET A 528 12.52 36.26 31.37
N LEU A 529 12.24 37.45 30.82
CA LEU A 529 10.87 38.00 30.80
C LEU A 529 9.90 37.15 29.97
N GLN A 530 10.39 36.40 28.99
CA GLN A 530 9.58 35.48 28.19
C GLN A 530 8.90 34.38 29.03
N ALA A 531 9.50 33.99 30.17
CA ALA A 531 8.92 33.00 31.07
C ALA A 531 7.74 33.53 31.90
N LEU A 532 7.50 34.84 31.88
CA LEU A 532 6.45 35.51 32.65
C LEU A 532 5.15 35.71 31.86
N HIS A 533 5.11 35.25 30.59
CA HIS A 533 3.93 35.40 29.70
C HIS A 533 3.38 36.84 29.61
N ILE A 534 4.27 37.84 29.64
CA ILE A 534 3.90 39.26 29.61
C ILE A 534 3.19 39.62 28.29
N GLU A 535 2.02 40.25 28.41
CA GLU A 535 1.21 40.74 27.30
C GLU A 535 1.21 42.27 27.19
N ASP A 536 0.69 42.78 26.08
CA ASP A 536 0.53 44.22 25.88
C ASP A 536 -0.54 44.76 26.83
N GLY A 537 -0.21 45.81 27.58
CA GLY A 537 -1.11 46.43 28.56
C GLY A 537 -0.91 45.97 30.01
N ASP A 538 -0.08 44.95 30.24
CA ASP A 538 0.30 44.54 31.59
C ASP A 538 1.09 45.61 32.33
N LYS A 539 1.16 45.51 33.66
CA LYS A 539 1.77 46.53 34.52
C LYS A 539 2.98 46.01 35.28
N ILE A 540 3.99 46.87 35.42
CA ILE A 540 5.11 46.64 36.35
C ILE A 540 5.20 47.82 37.32
N CYS A 541 5.02 47.53 38.61
CA CYS A 541 5.23 48.51 39.67
C CYS A 541 6.67 48.43 40.18
N VAL A 542 7.34 49.58 40.21
CA VAL A 542 8.70 49.75 40.73
C VAL A 542 8.60 50.34 42.12
N GLN A 543 9.21 49.68 43.11
CA GLN A 543 9.27 50.17 44.48
C GLN A 543 10.71 50.39 44.94
N ASP A 544 10.94 51.45 45.71
CA ASP A 544 12.22 51.73 46.38
C ASP A 544 12.20 51.16 47.81
N MET A 545 13.11 50.23 48.11
CA MET A 545 13.27 49.65 49.46
C MET A 545 13.52 50.70 50.55
N THR A 546 14.01 51.90 50.22
CA THR A 546 14.27 52.97 51.19
C THR A 546 12.98 53.61 51.73
N TYR A 547 11.90 53.64 50.93
CA TYR A 547 10.61 54.24 51.31
C TYR A 547 9.78 53.37 52.26
N ILE A 548 10.02 52.05 52.27
CA ILE A 548 9.34 51.10 53.18
C ILE A 548 9.69 51.39 54.66
N LEU A 549 10.84 52.02 54.93
CA LEU A 549 11.29 52.35 56.29
C LEU A 549 10.68 53.66 56.86
N PHE A 550 10.02 54.48 56.03
CA PHE A 550 9.43 55.76 56.49
C PHE A 550 7.95 55.66 56.88
N GLU A 551 7.20 54.67 56.39
CA GLU A 551 5.76 54.50 56.73
C GLU A 551 5.52 53.69 58.02
N SER A 552 6.55 53.13 58.66
CA SER A 552 6.39 52.40 59.92
C SER A 552 6.10 53.30 61.15
N SER A 553 5.90 54.62 60.96
CA SER A 553 5.75 55.60 62.04
C SER A 553 4.40 56.33 62.08
N PHE A 554 3.37 55.89 61.37
CA PHE A 554 2.00 56.40 61.52
C PHE A 554 0.97 55.27 61.52
N ILE A 555 0.82 54.62 62.67
CA ILE A 555 -0.34 53.79 63.01
C ILE A 555 -1.37 54.67 63.74
N HIS A 556 -2.65 54.42 63.46
CA HIS A 556 -3.90 55.09 63.87
C HIS A 556 -4.37 56.15 62.87
N ILE A 557 -5.39 55.87 62.04
CA ILE A 557 -6.81 55.87 62.42
C ILE A 557 -7.61 54.89 61.51
N ILE A 558 -8.47 54.06 62.12
CA ILE A 558 -9.55 53.27 61.48
C ILE A 558 -10.85 54.13 61.51
N PRO A 559 -11.83 53.99 60.59
CA PRO A 559 -12.96 53.04 60.81
C PRO A 559 -13.42 52.30 59.52
N THR A 560 -13.47 50.97 59.49
CA THR A 560 -14.68 50.11 59.66
C THR A 560 -15.98 50.58 58.96
N ALA A 561 -16.36 49.87 57.88
CA ALA A 561 -17.72 49.56 57.40
C ALA A 561 -17.58 48.89 56.00
N LEU A 562 -18.33 47.89 55.53
CA LEU A 562 -19.40 47.05 56.05
C LEU A 562 -19.41 45.81 55.12
N VAL A 563 -19.37 44.61 55.69
CA VAL A 563 -19.57 43.36 54.94
C VAL A 563 -21.07 43.15 54.76
N VAL A 564 -21.53 43.00 53.51
CA VAL A 564 -22.82 42.36 53.20
C VAL A 564 -22.57 41.27 52.17
N VAL A 565 -22.60 40.03 52.65
CA VAL A 565 -22.80 38.82 51.87
C VAL A 565 -24.31 38.53 51.89
N PRO A 566 -24.87 37.96 50.81
CA PRO A 566 -25.76 36.84 51.03
C PRO A 566 -25.35 35.60 50.24
N ALA A 567 -25.51 34.49 50.93
CA ALA A 567 -25.17 33.13 50.54
C ALA A 567 -26.15 32.53 49.52
N ILE A 568 -25.62 31.52 48.84
CA ILE A 568 -26.27 30.54 47.96
C ILE A 568 -27.31 29.72 48.74
N GLY A 569 -28.43 29.35 48.11
CA GLY A 569 -29.38 28.40 48.69
C GLY A 569 -30.58 28.04 47.79
N THR A 570 -30.33 27.15 46.82
CA THR A 570 -31.23 26.15 46.21
C THR A 570 -32.69 26.03 46.71
N THR A 571 -33.68 25.96 45.80
CA THR A 571 -34.44 24.72 45.44
C THR A 571 -35.70 24.99 44.59
N ASN A 572 -35.82 24.20 43.51
CA ASN A 572 -36.97 23.50 42.94
C ASN A 572 -38.35 24.15 42.67
N ASN A 573 -38.77 23.91 41.41
CA ASN A 573 -40.08 23.44 40.93
C ASN A 573 -41.30 24.37 40.94
N LEU A 574 -41.83 24.64 39.74
CA LEU A 574 -43.26 24.61 39.30
C LEU A 574 -43.26 25.12 37.85
N ALA A 575 -43.42 24.29 36.81
CA ALA A 575 -44.66 23.71 36.28
C ALA A 575 -45.72 24.76 35.84
N VAL A 576 -45.99 24.75 34.52
CA VAL A 576 -47.24 25.11 33.82
C VAL A 576 -47.66 26.60 33.78
N ALA A 577 -47.45 27.24 32.63
CA ALA A 577 -48.49 27.74 31.70
C ALA A 577 -47.83 28.49 30.54
#